data_AF-A0A936J427-F1
#
_entry.id   AF-A0A936J427-F1
#
_cell.length_a   1.000
_cell.length_b   1.000
_cell.length_c   1.000
_cell.angle_alpha   90.00
_cell.angle_beta   90.00
_cell.angle_gamma   90.00
#
_symmetry.space_group_name_H-M   'P 1'
#
loop_
_entity.id
_entity.type
_entity.pdbx_description
1 polymer ?
#
loop_
_entity_poly.entity_id
_entity_poly.type
_entity_poly.pdbx_seq_one_letter_code
_entity_poly.pdbx_strand_id
1 'polypeptide(L)'
;MSKERPAIGANGLPLPILPPERDVRVWAKLTRVVVYTPGFLALLLLKVGEPTGFGITVELLMLASTAAIVAGLFIGTQSNEAGADHSSRVAAWSGGLVLELLCAVPILCAVPGLFHELANSKLLHSAAPGAVAVPLGITELLPAVAILPFMLYQLAGFGTLHYVVSKPVNWVLNIAILGLILGSTASNRMGAFAVEKALVATLVIAMALVVFYGVMKLRQMQIEFDANAPQKPPKEAK
;
A
#
# COMPACT_ATOMS: atom_id res chain seq x y z
N MET A 1 -3.34 25.32 11.14
CA MET A 1 -2.18 25.94 11.81
C MET A 1 -1.33 24.83 12.41
N SER A 2 -0.27 24.39 11.73
CA SER A 2 0.65 23.41 12.30
C SER A 2 1.54 24.14 13.31
N LYS A 3 1.23 24.01 14.60
CA LYS A 3 2.24 24.28 15.63
C LYS A 3 3.20 23.10 15.55
N GLU A 4 4.47 23.41 15.36
CA GLU A 4 5.55 22.43 15.34
C GLU A 4 5.42 21.49 16.54
N ARG A 5 5.45 20.18 16.29
CA ARG A 5 5.32 19.19 17.37
C ARG A 5 6.57 19.26 18.23
N PRO A 6 6.44 19.20 19.57
CA PRO A 6 7.59 19.17 20.46
C PRO A 6 8.47 17.95 20.14
N ALA A 7 9.78 18.17 20.05
CA ALA A 7 10.77 17.10 19.84
C ALA A 7 11.32 16.54 21.16
N ILE A 8 11.16 17.29 22.26
CA ILE A 8 11.63 16.94 23.60
C ILE A 8 10.44 16.90 24.55
N GLY A 9 10.35 15.84 25.35
CA GLY A 9 9.29 15.63 26.33
C GLY A 9 9.49 16.45 27.60
N ALA A 10 8.46 16.48 28.45
CA ALA A 10 8.52 17.10 29.77
C ALA A 10 9.59 16.47 30.69
N ASN A 11 9.99 15.23 30.39
CA ASN A 11 11.06 14.49 31.05
C ASN A 11 12.47 14.81 30.51
N GLY A 12 12.61 15.71 29.52
CA GLY A 12 13.89 16.05 28.89
C GLY A 12 14.41 15.02 27.88
N LEU A 13 13.68 13.93 27.62
CA LEU A 13 14.04 12.91 26.64
C LEU A 13 13.41 13.20 25.26
N PRO A 14 13.99 12.68 24.15
CA PRO A 14 13.41 12.81 22.82
C PRO A 14 12.04 12.14 22.74
N LEU A 15 11.06 12.81 22.14
CA LEU A 15 9.75 12.22 21.84
C LEU A 15 9.80 11.39 20.56
N PRO A 16 8.94 10.36 20.41
CA PRO A 16 8.83 9.63 19.17
C PRO A 16 8.41 10.56 18.03
N ILE A 17 9.08 10.44 16.89
CA ILE A 17 8.76 11.22 15.68
C ILE A 17 7.53 10.59 15.03
N LEU A 18 6.36 11.16 15.31
CA LEU A 18 5.10 10.72 14.72
C LEU A 18 4.99 11.14 13.24
N PRO A 19 4.31 10.35 12.38
CA PRO A 19 4.06 10.74 11.01
C PRO A 19 3.34 12.10 10.94
N PRO A 20 3.55 12.87 9.85
CA PRO A 20 2.91 14.18 9.70
C PRO A 20 1.38 14.03 9.66
N GLU A 21 0.67 15.09 10.06
CA GLU A 21 -0.78 15.13 9.88
C GLU A 21 -1.10 15.13 8.39
N ARG A 22 -1.96 14.20 8.01
CA ARG A 22 -2.38 14.00 6.63
C ARG A 22 -3.84 14.45 6.52
N ASP A 23 -4.18 15.16 5.45
CA ASP A 23 -5.58 15.55 5.20
C ASP A 23 -6.40 14.29 4.88
N VAL A 24 -7.21 13.87 5.86
CA VAL A 24 -8.11 12.72 5.80
C VAL A 24 -9.00 12.75 4.56
N ARG A 25 -9.41 13.93 4.09
CA ARG A 25 -10.26 14.07 2.90
C ARG A 25 -9.51 13.71 1.62
N VAL A 26 -8.22 14.05 1.54
CA VAL A 26 -7.37 13.71 0.39
C VAL A 26 -7.15 12.19 0.36
N TRP A 27 -6.89 11.59 1.51
CA TRP A 27 -6.71 10.14 1.63
C TRP A 27 -7.98 9.36 1.31
N ALA A 28 -9.13 9.79 1.83
CA ALA A 28 -10.42 9.19 1.51
C ALA A 28 -10.78 9.31 0.02
N LYS A 29 -10.40 10.41 -0.65
CA LYS A 29 -10.54 10.54 -2.11
C LYS A 29 -9.66 9.56 -2.85
N LEU A 30 -8.41 9.35 -2.40
CA LEU A 30 -7.50 8.39 -3.00
C LEU A 30 -8.04 6.95 -2.89
N THR A 31 -8.60 6.58 -1.73
CA THR A 31 -9.30 5.30 -1.56
C THR A 31 -10.42 5.11 -2.59
N ARG A 32 -11.23 6.14 -2.87
CA ARG A 32 -12.31 6.05 -3.86
C ARG A 32 -11.82 5.85 -5.29
N VAL A 33 -10.70 6.46 -5.67
CA VAL A 33 -10.07 6.25 -6.99
C VAL A 33 -9.66 4.78 -7.14
N VAL A 34 -9.13 4.18 -6.07
CA VAL A 34 -8.71 2.78 -6.08
C VAL A 34 -9.90 1.79 -6.00
N VAL A 35 -11.07 2.21 -5.53
CA VAL A 35 -12.30 1.39 -5.51
C VAL A 35 -12.94 1.26 -6.90
N TYR A 36 -12.70 2.19 -7.81
CA TYR A 36 -13.29 2.14 -9.16
C TYR A 36 -12.56 1.22 -10.15
N THR A 37 -11.25 1.02 -9.97
CA THR A 37 -10.43 0.18 -10.86
C THR A 37 -10.76 -1.32 -10.80
N PRO A 38 -11.04 -1.92 -9.62
CA PRO A 38 -11.32 -3.35 -9.48
C PRO A 38 -12.73 -3.76 -9.92
N GLY A 39 -13.74 -2.91 -9.76
CA GLY A 39 -15.11 -3.20 -10.21
C GLY A 39 -15.22 -3.32 -11.74
N PHE A 40 -14.43 -2.53 -12.47
CA PHE A 40 -14.30 -2.64 -13.92
C PHE A 40 -13.52 -3.89 -14.33
N LEU A 41 -12.51 -4.26 -13.54
CA LEU A 41 -11.70 -5.46 -13.71
C LEU A 41 -12.52 -6.74 -13.46
N ALA A 42 -13.35 -6.77 -12.42
CA ALA A 42 -14.28 -7.87 -12.11
C ALA A 42 -15.32 -8.11 -13.22
N LEU A 43 -15.76 -7.06 -13.92
CA LEU A 43 -16.64 -7.18 -15.09
C LEU A 43 -15.94 -7.85 -16.29
N LEU A 44 -14.61 -7.77 -16.39
CA LEU A 44 -13.83 -8.56 -17.35
C LEU A 44 -13.71 -10.03 -16.93
N LEU A 45 -13.76 -10.33 -15.62
CA LEU A 45 -13.60 -11.68 -15.05
C LEU A 45 -14.80 -12.61 -15.26
N LEU A 46 -16.03 -12.07 -15.28
CA LEU A 46 -17.24 -12.88 -15.45
C LEU A 46 -17.38 -13.50 -16.85
N LYS A 47 -16.46 -13.22 -17.78
CA LYS A 47 -16.59 -13.62 -19.18
C LYS A 47 -15.48 -14.53 -19.71
N VAL A 48 -14.40 -14.79 -18.95
CA VAL A 48 -13.22 -15.48 -19.49
C VAL A 48 -12.71 -16.57 -18.54
N GLY A 49 -13.07 -17.82 -18.81
CA GLY A 49 -12.51 -19.00 -18.12
C GLY A 49 -11.09 -19.32 -18.60
N GLU A 50 -10.11 -18.48 -18.25
CA GLU A 50 -8.68 -18.60 -18.64
C GLU A 50 -7.75 -18.91 -17.45
N PRO A 51 -6.46 -19.30 -17.69
CA PRO A 51 -5.70 -20.26 -16.87
C PRO A 51 -5.17 -19.70 -15.53
N THR A 52 -4.57 -20.58 -14.72
CA THR A 52 -4.12 -20.39 -13.33
C THR A 52 -3.37 -19.06 -13.03
N GLY A 53 -2.59 -18.52 -13.97
CA GLY A 53 -1.87 -17.24 -13.80
C GLY A 53 -2.79 -16.01 -13.72
N PHE A 54 -3.92 -16.05 -14.42
CA PHE A 54 -4.97 -15.04 -14.31
C PHE A 54 -5.59 -15.02 -12.91
N GLY A 55 -5.73 -16.19 -12.27
CA GLY A 55 -6.24 -16.32 -10.91
C GLY A 55 -5.42 -15.55 -9.87
N ILE A 56 -4.09 -15.64 -9.91
CA ILE A 56 -3.20 -14.94 -8.95
C ILE A 56 -3.31 -13.42 -9.10
N THR A 57 -3.32 -12.95 -10.35
CA THR A 57 -3.49 -11.52 -10.66
C THR A 57 -4.81 -10.99 -10.12
N VAL A 58 -5.89 -11.76 -10.27
CA VAL A 58 -7.22 -11.42 -9.76
C VAL A 58 -7.26 -11.39 -8.24
N GLU A 59 -6.72 -12.42 -7.59
CA GLU A 59 -6.68 -12.49 -6.12
C GLU A 59 -5.96 -11.26 -5.53
N LEU A 60 -4.86 -10.82 -6.16
CA LEU A 60 -4.14 -9.61 -5.76
C LEU A 60 -4.96 -8.33 -5.92
N LEU A 61 -5.74 -8.22 -7.01
CA LEU A 61 -6.62 -7.07 -7.22
C LEU A 61 -7.79 -7.06 -6.23
N MET A 62 -8.38 -8.23 -5.93
CA MET A 62 -9.41 -8.37 -4.89
C MET A 62 -8.88 -8.01 -3.51
N LEU A 63 -7.66 -8.46 -3.18
CA LEU A 63 -6.97 -8.09 -1.95
C LEU A 63 -6.78 -6.58 -1.86
N ALA A 64 -6.27 -5.95 -2.93
CA ALA A 64 -6.07 -4.51 -2.96
C ALA A 64 -7.38 -3.73 -2.75
N SER A 65 -8.46 -4.19 -3.37
CA SER A 65 -9.81 -3.61 -3.23
C SER A 65 -10.28 -3.66 -1.77
N THR A 66 -10.13 -4.83 -1.15
CA THR A 66 -10.54 -5.06 0.23
C THR A 66 -9.68 -4.22 1.18
N ALA A 67 -8.37 -4.17 0.95
CA ALA A 67 -7.44 -3.35 1.70
C ALA A 67 -7.77 -1.85 1.58
N ALA A 68 -8.17 -1.37 0.40
CA ALA A 68 -8.62 0.00 0.22
C ALA A 68 -9.86 0.31 1.06
N ILE A 69 -10.86 -0.58 1.09
CA ILE A 69 -12.07 -0.41 1.94
C ILE A 69 -11.67 -0.34 3.42
N VAL A 70 -10.86 -1.29 3.89
CA VAL A 70 -10.40 -1.33 5.29
C VAL A 70 -9.61 -0.07 5.63
N ALA A 71 -8.70 0.37 4.77
CA ALA A 71 -7.98 1.62 4.97
C ALA A 71 -8.92 2.83 5.04
N GLY A 72 -9.95 2.87 4.19
CA GLY A 72 -11.00 3.89 4.24
C GLY A 72 -11.73 3.93 5.59
N LEU A 73 -11.99 2.77 6.19
CA LEU A 73 -12.57 2.69 7.55
C LEU A 73 -11.62 3.29 8.59
N PHE A 74 -10.34 2.89 8.57
CA PHE A 74 -9.31 3.48 9.44
C PHE A 74 -9.26 5.01 9.30
N ILE A 75 -9.13 5.51 8.07
CA ILE A 75 -9.06 6.95 7.77
C ILE A 75 -10.34 7.66 8.23
N GLY A 76 -11.51 7.08 8.00
CA GLY A 76 -12.81 7.64 8.41
C GLY A 76 -13.01 7.72 9.93
N THR A 77 -12.33 6.86 10.69
CA THR A 77 -12.37 6.88 12.17
C THR A 77 -11.38 7.84 12.81
N GLN A 78 -10.61 8.59 12.02
CA GLN A 78 -9.64 9.55 12.57
C GLN A 78 -10.34 10.62 13.42
N SER A 79 -9.91 10.77 14.67
CA SER A 79 -10.32 11.85 15.56
C SER A 79 -9.15 12.35 16.39
N ASN A 80 -8.99 13.68 16.43
CA ASN A 80 -7.98 14.38 17.22
C ASN A 80 -8.60 15.29 18.30
N GLU A 81 -9.90 15.14 18.56
CA GLU A 81 -10.64 15.97 19.52
C GLU A 81 -10.32 15.61 20.98
N ALA A 82 -10.78 16.43 21.92
CA ALA A 82 -10.68 16.12 23.34
C ALA A 82 -11.49 14.85 23.66
N GLY A 83 -10.88 13.91 24.39
CA GLY A 83 -11.49 12.61 24.68
C GLY A 83 -11.30 11.52 23.61
N ALA A 84 -10.71 11.84 22.45
CA ALA A 84 -10.34 10.83 21.47
C ALA A 84 -9.24 9.91 22.03
N ASP A 85 -9.45 8.60 21.93
CA ASP A 85 -8.49 7.58 22.36
C ASP A 85 -7.28 7.51 21.42
N HIS A 86 -6.21 6.86 21.86
CA HIS A 86 -4.97 6.79 21.07
C HIS A 86 -5.16 6.09 19.71
N SER A 87 -6.10 5.15 19.61
CA SER A 87 -6.37 4.44 18.36
C SER A 87 -6.98 5.36 17.31
N SER A 88 -7.95 6.20 17.69
CA SER A 88 -8.58 7.18 16.80
C SER A 88 -7.61 8.25 16.31
N ARG A 89 -6.56 8.56 17.09
CA ARG A 89 -5.54 9.57 16.73
C ARG A 89 -4.52 9.08 15.69
N VAL A 90 -4.34 7.78 15.57
CA VAL A 90 -3.40 7.16 14.60
C VAL A 90 -4.09 6.51 13.41
N ALA A 91 -5.41 6.60 13.33
CA ALA A 91 -6.22 5.85 12.38
C ALA A 91 -5.90 6.23 10.92
N ALA A 92 -5.67 7.50 10.63
CA ALA A 92 -5.27 7.98 9.31
C ALA A 92 -3.90 7.44 8.88
N TRP A 93 -2.93 7.35 9.80
CA TRP A 93 -1.61 6.76 9.50
C TRP A 93 -1.70 5.25 9.32
N SER A 94 -2.51 4.59 10.15
CA SER A 94 -2.77 3.15 10.06
C SER A 94 -3.42 2.79 8.72
N GLY A 95 -4.44 3.54 8.31
CA GLY A 95 -5.07 3.38 6.99
C GLY A 95 -4.11 3.73 5.84
N GLY A 96 -3.24 4.74 6.02
CA GLY A 96 -2.16 5.04 5.09
C GLY A 96 -1.22 3.85 4.89
N LEU A 97 -0.77 3.22 5.97
CA LEU A 97 0.09 2.02 5.92
C LEU A 97 -0.59 0.85 5.21
N VAL A 98 -1.89 0.63 5.46
CA VAL A 98 -2.70 -0.38 4.74
C VAL A 98 -2.77 -0.07 3.25
N LEU A 99 -3.00 1.19 2.85
CA LEU A 99 -3.02 1.58 1.43
C LEU A 99 -1.64 1.40 0.78
N GLU A 100 -0.58 1.80 1.47
CA GLU A 100 0.77 1.73 0.94
C GLU A 100 1.19 0.27 0.70
N LEU A 101 0.97 -0.63 1.66
CA LEU A 101 1.51 -2.00 1.60
C LEU A 101 0.50 -3.05 1.12
N LEU A 102 -0.77 -2.98 1.50
CA LEU A 102 -1.77 -4.00 1.15
C LEU A 102 -2.66 -3.61 -0.02
N CYS A 103 -2.54 -2.38 -0.52
CA CYS A 103 -3.28 -1.93 -1.69
C CYS A 103 -2.36 -1.61 -2.87
N ALA A 104 -1.44 -0.65 -2.72
CA ALA A 104 -0.58 -0.23 -3.82
C ALA A 104 0.35 -1.34 -4.29
N VAL A 105 0.99 -2.08 -3.37
CA VAL A 105 1.93 -3.15 -3.74
C VAL A 105 1.24 -4.31 -4.48
N PRO A 106 0.11 -4.88 -4.01
CA PRO A 106 -0.61 -5.89 -4.77
C PRO A 106 -1.07 -5.41 -6.16
N ILE A 107 -1.50 -4.15 -6.28
CA ILE A 107 -1.82 -3.56 -7.60
C ILE A 107 -0.59 -3.55 -8.50
N LEU A 108 0.55 -3.07 -8.01
CA LEU A 108 1.79 -3.02 -8.78
C LEU A 108 2.29 -4.41 -9.19
N CYS A 109 2.03 -5.43 -8.37
CA CYS A 109 2.33 -6.83 -8.70
C CYS A 109 1.36 -7.43 -9.74
N ALA A 110 0.07 -7.07 -9.67
CA ALA A 110 -0.97 -7.60 -10.54
C ALA A 110 -0.99 -6.96 -11.95
N VAL A 111 -0.70 -5.66 -12.05
CA VAL A 111 -0.77 -4.89 -13.30
C VAL A 111 0.08 -5.50 -14.44
N PRO A 112 1.35 -5.88 -14.24
CA PRO A 112 2.14 -6.55 -15.29
C PRO A 112 1.47 -7.82 -15.85
N GLY A 113 1.02 -8.71 -14.97
CA GLY A 113 0.36 -9.96 -15.34
C GLY A 113 -0.95 -9.71 -16.07
N LEU A 114 -1.75 -8.75 -15.59
CA LEU A 114 -3.00 -8.34 -16.22
C LEU A 114 -2.78 -7.86 -17.66
N PHE A 115 -1.81 -6.98 -17.90
CA PHE A 115 -1.52 -6.50 -19.25
C PHE A 115 -1.02 -7.60 -20.17
N HIS A 116 -0.19 -8.52 -19.65
CA HIS A 116 0.30 -9.65 -20.43
C HIS A 116 -0.84 -10.59 -20.87
N GLU A 117 -1.73 -10.94 -19.94
CA GLU A 117 -2.89 -11.80 -20.22
C GLU A 117 -3.88 -11.10 -21.16
N LEU A 118 -4.17 -9.80 -20.96
CA LEU A 118 -5.04 -9.03 -21.85
C LEU A 118 -4.46 -8.94 -23.28
N ALA A 119 -3.15 -8.73 -23.41
CA ALA A 119 -2.49 -8.66 -24.72
C ALA A 119 -2.55 -10.00 -25.49
N ASN A 120 -2.63 -11.13 -24.77
CA ASN A 120 -2.63 -12.47 -25.35
C ASN A 120 -4.01 -13.15 -25.32
N SER A 121 -5.04 -12.47 -24.82
CA SER A 121 -6.38 -13.05 -24.65
C SER A 121 -7.03 -13.36 -26.00
N LYS A 122 -7.42 -14.62 -26.19
CA LYS A 122 -8.06 -15.09 -27.42
C LYS A 122 -9.41 -14.42 -27.68
N LEU A 123 -10.12 -13.99 -26.63
CA LEU A 123 -11.42 -13.32 -26.78
C LEU A 123 -11.28 -11.93 -27.40
N LEU A 124 -10.29 -11.14 -26.99
CA LEU A 124 -10.02 -9.81 -27.55
C LEU A 124 -9.63 -9.90 -29.03
N HIS A 125 -8.81 -10.89 -29.39
CA HIS A 125 -8.39 -11.10 -30.77
C HIS A 125 -9.46 -11.75 -31.65
N SER A 126 -10.39 -12.54 -31.08
CA SER A 126 -11.51 -13.12 -31.82
C SER A 126 -12.53 -12.08 -32.30
N ALA A 127 -12.64 -10.94 -31.60
CA ALA A 127 -13.53 -9.85 -31.95
C ALA A 127 -12.97 -8.92 -33.06
N ALA A 128 -11.69 -9.07 -33.42
CA ALA A 128 -11.02 -8.30 -34.46
C ALA A 128 -10.18 -9.23 -35.37
N PRO A 129 -10.83 -9.94 -36.32
CA PRO A 129 -10.13 -10.82 -37.24
C PRO A 129 -9.13 -10.01 -38.08
N GLY A 130 -7.83 -10.21 -37.85
CA GLY A 130 -6.74 -9.45 -38.49
C GLY A 130 -5.82 -8.72 -37.52
N ALA A 131 -6.14 -8.68 -36.22
CA ALA A 131 -5.21 -8.20 -35.20
C ALA A 131 -3.99 -9.12 -35.11
N VAL A 132 -2.81 -8.57 -35.37
CA VAL A 132 -1.53 -9.29 -35.26
C VAL A 132 -0.97 -9.04 -33.86
N ALA A 133 -0.59 -10.11 -33.15
CA ALA A 133 0.14 -9.99 -31.89
C ALA A 133 1.49 -9.29 -32.16
N VAL A 134 1.62 -8.04 -31.75
CA VAL A 134 2.88 -7.31 -31.85
C VAL A 134 3.72 -7.65 -30.63
N PRO A 135 4.94 -8.22 -30.78
CA PRO A 135 5.83 -8.44 -29.65
C PRO A 135 6.19 -7.09 -29.03
N LEU A 136 5.85 -6.90 -27.76
CA LEU A 136 5.98 -5.63 -27.05
C LEU A 136 7.47 -5.32 -26.71
N GLY A 137 8.35 -6.32 -26.77
CA GLY A 137 9.80 -6.13 -26.61
C GLY A 137 10.15 -5.46 -25.28
N ILE A 138 11.00 -4.43 -25.30
CA ILE A 138 11.43 -3.71 -24.08
C ILE A 138 10.25 -3.03 -23.36
N THR A 139 9.16 -2.71 -24.06
CA THR A 139 7.99 -2.08 -23.43
C THR A 139 7.26 -3.02 -22.47
N GLU A 140 7.54 -4.33 -22.52
CA GLU A 140 7.10 -5.28 -21.51
C GLU A 140 7.68 -4.98 -20.11
N LEU A 141 8.75 -4.20 -19.99
CA LEU A 141 9.31 -3.77 -18.70
C LEU A 141 8.58 -2.58 -18.09
N LEU A 142 7.73 -1.86 -18.84
CA LEU A 142 7.01 -0.68 -18.33
C LEU A 142 6.22 -0.97 -17.04
N PRO A 143 5.53 -2.12 -16.90
CA PRO A 143 4.85 -2.47 -15.65
C PRO A 143 5.82 -2.69 -14.48
N ALA A 144 7.01 -3.24 -14.73
CA ALA A 144 8.05 -3.40 -13.71
C ALA A 144 8.66 -2.05 -13.29
N VAL A 145 8.75 -1.08 -14.21
CA VAL A 145 9.21 0.30 -13.92
C VAL A 145 8.19 1.07 -13.08
N ALA A 146 6.90 0.72 -13.15
CA ALA A 146 5.83 1.37 -12.37
C ALA A 146 6.00 1.24 -10.85
N ILE A 147 6.86 0.33 -10.37
CA ILE A 147 7.21 0.22 -8.95
C ILE A 147 8.18 1.32 -8.48
N LEU A 148 8.98 1.91 -9.38
CA LEU A 148 10.02 2.87 -9.02
C LEU A 148 9.46 4.13 -8.34
N PRO A 149 8.35 4.74 -8.82
CA PRO A 149 7.71 5.84 -8.10
C PRO A 149 7.31 5.47 -6.67
N PHE A 150 6.81 4.25 -6.44
CA PHE A 150 6.46 3.78 -5.09
C PHE A 150 7.70 3.60 -4.20
N MET A 151 8.78 3.05 -4.76
CA MET A 151 10.07 2.92 -4.06
C MET A 151 10.66 4.28 -3.70
N LEU A 152 10.62 5.26 -4.62
CA LEU A 152 11.05 6.63 -4.34
C LEU A 152 10.21 7.25 -3.23
N TYR A 153 8.88 7.08 -3.27
CA TYR A 153 7.98 7.56 -2.23
C TYR A 153 8.32 6.98 -0.84
N GLN A 154 8.51 5.66 -0.74
CA GLN A 154 8.84 5.00 0.54
C GLN A 154 10.25 5.35 1.04
N LEU A 155 11.25 5.35 0.17
CA LEU A 155 12.66 5.54 0.55
C LEU A 155 13.05 7.00 0.78
N ALA A 156 12.36 7.96 0.14
CA ALA A 156 12.52 9.38 0.41
C ALA A 156 11.86 9.81 1.74
N GLY A 157 11.24 8.88 2.47
CA GLY A 157 10.69 9.12 3.80
C GLY A 157 9.25 9.63 3.83
N PHE A 158 8.55 9.64 2.68
CA PHE A 158 7.14 10.04 2.63
C PHE A 158 6.20 8.92 3.08
N GLY A 159 6.63 7.67 2.97
CA GLY A 159 5.86 6.49 3.39
C GLY A 159 5.73 6.37 4.91
N THR A 160 4.60 5.84 5.35
CA THR A 160 4.31 5.65 6.79
C THR A 160 5.30 4.69 7.45
N LEU A 161 5.78 3.70 6.68
CA LEU A 161 6.74 2.71 7.16
C LEU A 161 8.06 3.35 7.66
N HIS A 162 8.46 4.49 7.08
CA HIS A 162 9.66 5.22 7.48
C HIS A 162 9.66 5.65 8.96
N TYR A 163 8.48 5.90 9.52
CA TYR A 163 8.31 6.33 10.92
C TYR A 163 8.14 5.15 11.89
N VAL A 164 7.87 3.96 11.36
CA VAL A 164 7.55 2.76 12.14
C VAL A 164 8.79 1.91 12.41
N VAL A 165 9.72 1.85 11.45
CA VAL A 165 10.95 1.06 11.53
C VAL A 165 12.18 1.93 11.34
N SER A 166 13.35 1.42 11.72
CA SER A 166 14.61 2.12 11.45
C SER A 166 14.88 2.22 9.95
N LYS A 167 15.64 3.24 9.54
CA LYS A 167 15.98 3.48 8.12
C LYS A 167 16.58 2.24 7.43
N PRO A 168 17.53 1.48 8.01
CA PRO A 168 18.05 0.26 7.39
C PRO A 168 16.97 -0.80 7.18
N VAL A 169 16.08 -0.99 8.15
CA VAL A 169 14.97 -1.95 8.04
C VAL A 169 13.99 -1.52 6.96
N ASN A 170 13.66 -0.23 6.86
CA ASN A 170 12.82 0.30 5.77
C ASN A 170 13.44 -0.01 4.40
N TRP A 171 14.75 0.18 4.25
CA TRP A 171 15.46 -0.16 3.02
C TRP A 171 15.39 -1.64 2.69
N VAL A 172 15.67 -2.51 3.66
CA VAL A 172 15.61 -3.97 3.48
C VAL A 172 14.19 -4.41 3.06
N LEU A 173 13.16 -3.90 3.72
CA LEU A 173 11.77 -4.23 3.39
C LEU A 173 11.40 -3.81 1.96
N ASN A 174 11.76 -2.59 1.55
CA ASN A 174 11.46 -2.10 0.21
C ASN A 174 12.24 -2.86 -0.87
N ILE A 175 13.52 -3.18 -0.64
CA ILE A 175 14.31 -4.01 -1.57
C ILE A 175 13.72 -5.42 -1.67
N ALA A 176 13.28 -6.01 -0.54
CA ALA A 176 12.64 -7.32 -0.54
C ALA A 176 11.32 -7.31 -1.33
N ILE A 177 10.47 -6.28 -1.14
CA ILE A 177 9.24 -6.09 -1.93
C ILE A 177 9.56 -6.02 -3.43
N LEU A 178 10.54 -5.18 -3.81
CA LEU A 178 10.97 -5.06 -5.20
C LEU A 178 11.44 -6.41 -5.76
N GLY A 179 12.29 -7.12 -5.02
CA GLY A 179 12.83 -8.42 -5.44
C GLY A 179 11.74 -9.48 -5.62
N LEU A 180 10.77 -9.54 -4.71
CA LEU A 180 9.63 -10.46 -4.79
C LEU A 180 8.74 -10.16 -6.00
N ILE A 181 8.49 -8.89 -6.32
CA ILE A 181 7.67 -8.49 -7.47
C ILE A 181 8.38 -8.78 -8.79
N LEU A 182 9.67 -8.43 -8.89
CA LEU A 182 10.47 -8.73 -10.08
C LEU A 182 10.62 -10.24 -10.28
N GLY A 183 10.86 -10.99 -9.21
CA GLY A 183 10.94 -12.45 -9.24
C GLY A 183 9.61 -13.10 -9.63
N SER A 184 8.48 -12.60 -9.10
CA SER A 184 7.14 -13.06 -9.49
C SER A 184 6.88 -12.79 -10.96
N THR A 185 7.19 -11.58 -11.44
CA THR A 185 7.02 -11.17 -12.84
C THR A 185 7.87 -12.03 -13.77
N ALA A 186 9.12 -12.30 -13.41
CA ALA A 186 9.99 -13.17 -14.19
C ALA A 186 9.48 -14.62 -14.20
N SER A 187 9.03 -15.14 -13.05
CA SER A 187 8.49 -16.49 -12.92
C SER A 187 7.24 -16.70 -13.76
N ASN A 188 6.32 -15.72 -13.75
CA ASN A 188 5.13 -15.70 -14.60
C ASN A 188 5.50 -15.83 -16.08
N ARG A 189 6.46 -15.03 -16.56
CA ARG A 189 6.95 -15.08 -17.96
C ARG A 189 7.60 -16.40 -18.34
N MET A 190 8.25 -17.06 -17.38
CA MET A 190 8.87 -18.36 -17.59
C MET A 190 7.87 -19.52 -17.48
N GLY A 191 6.59 -19.26 -17.22
CA GLY A 191 5.57 -20.28 -16.97
C GLY A 191 5.77 -21.03 -15.65
N ALA A 192 6.61 -20.53 -14.76
CA ALA A 192 6.92 -21.14 -13.46
C ALA A 192 5.88 -20.74 -12.40
N PHE A 193 4.60 -21.06 -12.64
CA PHE A 193 3.46 -20.58 -11.83
C PHE A 193 3.51 -21.01 -10.35
N ALA A 194 4.12 -22.16 -10.04
CA ALA A 194 4.30 -22.59 -8.65
C ALA A 194 5.25 -21.65 -7.88
N VAL A 195 6.32 -21.20 -8.54
CA VAL A 195 7.30 -20.26 -7.98
C VAL A 195 6.67 -18.87 -7.85
N GLU A 196 5.96 -18.42 -8.89
CA GLU A 196 5.19 -17.18 -8.85
C GLU A 196 4.24 -17.15 -7.65
N LYS A 197 3.42 -18.18 -7.49
CA LYS A 197 2.48 -18.31 -6.37
C LYS A 197 3.18 -18.24 -5.01
N ALA A 198 4.32 -18.92 -4.87
CA ALA A 198 5.08 -18.90 -3.62
C ALA A 198 5.64 -17.51 -3.31
N LEU A 199 6.17 -16.80 -4.31
CA LEU A 199 6.70 -15.45 -4.17
C LEU A 199 5.60 -14.45 -3.82
N VAL A 200 4.45 -14.52 -4.50
CA VAL A 200 3.28 -13.68 -4.23
C VAL A 200 2.72 -13.94 -2.83
N ALA A 201 2.56 -15.20 -2.44
CA ALA A 201 2.09 -15.56 -1.10
C ALA A 201 3.04 -15.03 -0.02
N THR A 202 4.35 -15.20 -0.23
CA THR A 202 5.39 -14.68 0.67
C THR A 202 5.30 -13.16 0.79
N LEU A 203 5.14 -12.46 -0.33
CA LEU A 203 4.98 -11.01 -0.36
C LEU A 203 3.74 -10.56 0.44
N VAL A 204 2.58 -11.15 0.18
CA VAL A 204 1.32 -10.81 0.87
C VAL A 204 1.41 -11.06 2.36
N ILE A 205 1.92 -12.22 2.78
CA ILE A 205 2.07 -12.57 4.20
C ILE A 205 3.03 -11.60 4.89
N ALA A 206 4.20 -11.34 4.29
CA ALA A 206 5.17 -10.42 4.85
C ALA A 206 4.59 -9.01 5.01
N MET A 207 3.88 -8.50 4.01
CA MET A 207 3.25 -7.18 4.09
C MET A 207 2.15 -7.13 5.15
N ALA A 208 1.33 -8.17 5.28
CA ALA A 208 0.32 -8.24 6.33
C ALA A 208 0.94 -8.18 7.73
N LEU A 209 2.06 -8.88 7.95
CA LEU A 209 2.81 -8.83 9.21
C LEU A 209 3.42 -7.44 9.47
N VAL A 210 4.00 -6.80 8.45
CA VAL A 210 4.57 -5.45 8.57
C VAL A 210 3.47 -4.41 8.87
N VAL A 211 2.31 -4.50 8.21
CA VAL A 211 1.16 -3.64 8.50
C VAL A 211 0.68 -3.85 9.93
N PHE A 212 0.49 -5.10 10.35
CA PHE A 212 0.05 -5.42 11.72
C PHE A 212 1.02 -4.85 12.77
N TYR A 213 2.33 -5.09 12.60
CA TYR A 213 3.36 -4.52 13.45
C TYR A 213 3.30 -2.99 13.45
N GLY A 214 3.17 -2.37 12.28
CA GLY A 214 3.17 -0.92 12.15
C GLY A 214 1.97 -0.24 12.78
N VAL A 215 0.77 -0.81 12.67
CA VAL A 215 -0.43 -0.31 13.36
C VAL A 215 -0.22 -0.33 14.87
N MET A 216 0.29 -1.45 15.41
CA MET A 216 0.58 -1.57 16.84
C MET A 216 1.67 -0.60 17.29
N LYS A 217 2.72 -0.40 16.48
CA LYS A 217 3.81 0.51 16.79
C LYS A 217 3.37 1.96 16.77
N LEU A 218 2.55 2.37 15.80
CA LEU A 218 1.98 3.72 15.74
C LEU A 218 1.15 4.03 16.99
N ARG A 219 0.32 3.08 17.43
CA ARG A 219 -0.43 3.22 18.68
C ARG A 219 0.50 3.39 19.89
N GLN A 220 1.56 2.59 19.99
CA GLN A 220 2.53 2.70 21.08
C GLN A 220 3.24 4.07 21.08
N MET A 221 3.66 4.54 19.90
CA MET A 221 4.30 5.85 19.76
C MET A 221 3.36 6.99 20.16
N GLN A 222 2.07 6.88 19.83
CA GLN A 222 1.08 7.88 20.23
C GLN A 222 0.89 7.91 21.75
N ILE A 223 0.83 6.76 22.41
CA ILE A 223 0.74 6.66 23.88
C ILE A 223 1.96 7.32 24.53
N GLU A 224 3.16 6.99 24.05
CA GLU A 224 4.42 7.56 24.58
C GLU A 224 4.51 9.07 24.35
N PHE A 225 4.06 9.54 23.18
CA PHE A 225 3.98 10.96 22.87
C PHE A 225 3.03 11.68 23.83
N ASP A 226 1.80 11.18 23.97
CA ASP A 226 0.78 11.82 24.81
C ASP A 226 1.17 11.84 26.30
N ALA A 227 1.86 10.80 26.77
CA ALA A 227 2.32 10.70 28.15
C ALA A 227 3.45 11.70 28.50
N ASN A 228 4.28 12.05 27.52
CA ASN A 228 5.49 12.85 27.75
C ASN A 228 5.44 14.22 27.06
N ALA A 229 4.41 14.52 26.27
CA ALA A 229 4.27 15.80 25.61
C ALA A 229 4.21 16.95 26.64
N PRO A 230 4.99 18.04 26.45
CA PRO A 230 4.92 19.21 27.31
C PRO A 230 3.48 19.75 27.35
N GLN A 231 2.92 19.88 28.55
CA GLN A 231 1.60 20.49 28.70
C GLN A 231 1.67 21.95 28.22
N LYS A 232 0.79 22.32 27.28
CA LYS A 232 0.61 23.74 26.96
C LYS A 232 0.02 24.41 28.21
N PRO A 233 0.54 25.57 28.63
CA PRO A 233 -0.10 26.34 29.68
C PRO A 233 -1.56 26.60 29.26
N PRO A 234 -2.52 26.48 30.19
CA PRO A 234 -3.92 26.75 29.87
C PRO A 234 -4.02 28.13 29.23
N LYS A 235 -4.73 28.21 28.10
CA LYS A 235 -5.03 29.52 27.50
C LYS A 235 -5.78 30.32 28.56
N GLU A 236 -5.21 31.45 28.99
CA GLU A 236 -5.94 32.44 29.78
C GLU A 236 -7.25 32.74 29.06
N ALA A 237 -8.36 32.51 29.76
CA ALA A 237 -9.67 32.89 29.29
C ALA A 237 -9.66 34.42 29.11
N LYS A 238 -9.80 34.87 27.87
CA LYS A 238 -10.12 36.26 27.56
C LYS A 238 -11.59 36.51 27.79
#